data_AF-A0A2V8VLQ0-F1
#
_entry.id   AF-A0A2V8VLQ0-F1
#
_cell.length_a   1.000
_cell.length_b   1.000
_cell.length_c   1.000
_cell.angle_alpha   90.00
_cell.angle_beta   90.00
_cell.angle_gamma   90.00
#
_symmetry.space_group_name_H-M   'P 1'
#
loop_
_entity.id
_entity.type
_entity.pdbx_description
1 polymer ?
#
loop_
_entity_poly.entity_id
_entity_poly.type
_entity_poly.pdbx_seq_one_letter_code
_entity_poly.pdbx_strand_id
1 'polypeptide(L)'
;MPYVLAGIGLAKTKLEAVGLSSSDTWAGYQLAGGCRFFFGERSAAALRIELSILGNDAFEHSYFHPSIAAGLTFRLGREPG
;
A
#
# COMPACT_ATOMS: atom_id res chain seq x y z
N MET A 1 8.52 -3.41 15.07
CA MET A 1 7.31 -2.60 15.35
C MET A 1 6.18 -3.08 14.45
N PRO A 2 5.27 -3.93 14.95
CA PRO A 2 4.10 -4.38 14.19
C PRO A 2 3.09 -3.24 14.03
N TYR A 3 2.31 -3.29 12.95
CA TYR A 3 1.19 -2.37 12.70
C TYR A 3 0.11 -3.04 11.84
N VAL A 4 -1.09 -2.48 11.91
CA VAL A 4 -2.22 -2.81 11.04
C VAL A 4 -2.67 -1.53 10.36
N LEU A 5 -3.07 -1.63 9.10
CA LEU A 5 -3.60 -0.54 8.29
C LEU A 5 -4.91 -0.99 7.67
N ALA A 6 -5.92 -0.13 7.73
CA ALA A 6 -7.18 -0.29 7.02
C ALA A 6 -7.48 1.04 6.31
N GLY A 7 -7.94 0.97 5.08
CA GLY A 7 -8.22 2.18 4.31
C GLY A 7 -9.11 1.93 3.10
N ILE A 8 -9.64 3.01 2.56
CA ILE A 8 -10.35 3.04 1.28
C ILE A 8 -9.54 3.94 0.33
N GLY A 9 -9.53 3.60 -0.95
CA GLY A 9 -8.75 4.31 -1.96
C GLY A 9 -9.36 4.20 -3.35
N LEU A 10 -8.89 5.05 -4.25
CA LEU A 10 -9.24 5.01 -5.67
C LEU A 10 -8.04 4.50 -6.46
N ALA A 11 -8.22 3.43 -7.21
CA ALA A 11 -7.26 2.96 -8.20
C ALA A 11 -7.65 3.53 -9.57
N LYS A 12 -6.78 4.34 -10.16
CA LYS A 12 -6.93 4.84 -11.53
C LYS A 12 -6.07 4.01 -12.47
N THR A 13 -6.71 3.32 -13.39
CA THR A 13 -6.02 2.54 -14.44
C THR A 13 -6.16 3.30 -15.75
N LYS A 14 -5.03 3.70 -16.33
CA LYS A 14 -4.99 4.32 -17.66
C LYS A 14 -4.26 3.37 -18.61
N LEU A 15 -4.96 2.87 -19.61
CA LEU A 15 -4.35 2.12 -20.72
C LEU A 15 -4.27 3.04 -21.94
N GLU A 16 -3.05 3.28 -22.44
CA GLU A 16 -2.81 3.90 -23.73
C GLU A 16 -2.15 2.85 -24.64
N ALA A 17 -2.86 2.40 -25.67
CA ALA A 17 -2.33 1.53 -26.71
C ALA A 17 -2.89 1.96 -28.07
N VAL A 18 -2.00 2.22 -29.03
CA VAL A 18 -2.31 2.47 -30.46
C VAL A 18 -3.47 3.47 -30.66
N GLY A 19 -3.36 4.67 -30.06
CA GLY A 19 -4.31 5.77 -30.25
C GLY A 19 -5.67 5.62 -29.53
N LEU A 20 -5.90 4.50 -28.83
CA LEU A 20 -7.05 4.31 -27.96
C LEU A 20 -6.64 4.56 -26.51
N SER A 21 -7.33 5.50 -25.86
CA SER A 21 -7.21 5.81 -24.44
C SER A 21 -8.46 5.32 -23.74
N SER A 22 -8.28 4.43 -22.76
CA SER A 22 -9.34 4.02 -21.84
C SER A 22 -8.88 4.30 -20.41
N SER A 23 -9.68 5.06 -19.67
CA SER A 23 -9.44 5.37 -18.27
C SER A 23 -10.56 4.79 -17.43
N ASP A 24 -10.21 3.92 -16.50
CA ASP A 24 -11.15 3.41 -15.50
C ASP A 24 -10.70 3.84 -14.10
N THR A 25 -11.67 4.21 -13.26
CA THR A 25 -11.43 4.64 -11.88
C THR A 25 -12.32 3.81 -10.97
N TRP A 26 -11.70 2.98 -10.14
CA TRP A 26 -12.43 2.11 -9.21
C TRP A 26 -12.10 2.44 -7.76
N ALA A 27 -13.13 2.39 -6.92
CA ALA A 27 -13.00 2.48 -5.47
C ALA A 27 -12.72 1.10 -4.89
N GLY A 28 -11.74 0.99 -4.02
CA GLY A 28 -11.41 -0.25 -3.34
C GLY A 28 -11.11 -0.01 -1.87
N TYR A 29 -11.09 -1.10 -1.11
CA TYR A 29 -10.64 -1.11 0.27
C TYR A 29 -9.35 -1.92 0.40
N GLN A 30 -8.56 -1.61 1.41
CA GLN A 30 -7.33 -2.29 1.73
C GLN A 30 -7.28 -2.61 3.21
N LEU A 31 -6.94 -3.86 3.53
CA LEU A 31 -6.52 -4.30 4.85
C LEU A 31 -5.07 -4.79 4.77
N ALA A 32 -4.21 -4.30 5.65
CA ALA A 32 -2.79 -4.65 5.64
C ALA A 32 -2.25 -4.85 7.06
N GLY A 33 -1.35 -5.80 7.20
CA GLY A 33 -0.57 -6.04 8.40
C GLY A 33 0.91 -6.01 8.05
N GLY A 34 1.72 -5.38 8.87
CA GLY A 34 3.14 -5.28 8.60
C GLY A 34 4.01 -5.07 9.81
N CYS A 35 5.31 -5.13 9.57
CA CYS A 35 6.35 -4.92 10.57
C CYS A 35 7.37 -3.92 10.05
N ARG A 36 7.83 -3.02 10.94
CA ARG A 36 8.96 -2.13 10.70
C ARG A 36 10.15 -2.52 11.57
N PHE A 37 11.31 -2.65 10.95
CA PHE A 37 12.60 -2.93 11.58
C PHE A 37 13.49 -1.70 11.41
N PHE A 38 13.71 -0.96 12.50
CA PHE A 38 14.54 0.24 12.48
C PHE A 38 16.01 -0.16 12.45
N PHE A 39 16.83 0.54 11.65
CA PHE A 39 18.28 0.26 11.56
C PHE A 39 19.08 0.67 12.82
N GLY A 40 18.39 1.03 13.90
CA GLY A 40 18.95 1.42 15.18
C GLY A 40 17.91 2.16 16.02
N GLU A 41 18.13 2.26 17.33
CA GLU A 41 17.22 2.95 18.26
C GLU A 41 17.02 4.42 17.90
N ARG A 42 18.07 5.04 17.35
CA ARG A 42 18.10 6.42 16.85
C ARG A 42 18.00 6.50 15.32
N SER A 43 17.66 5.43 14.61
CA SER A 43 17.49 5.54 13.16
C SER A 43 16.12 6.12 12.82
N ALA A 44 16.10 7.16 11.98
CA ALA A 44 14.87 7.61 11.34
C ALA A 44 14.42 6.64 10.24
N ALA A 45 15.31 5.77 9.77
CA ALA A 45 15.07 4.82 8.70
C ALA A 45 14.73 3.42 9.23
N ALA A 46 13.83 2.73 8.54
CA ALA A 46 13.45 1.36 8.81
C ALA A 46 13.16 0.59 7.52
N LEU A 47 13.37 -0.73 7.58
CA LEU A 47 12.81 -1.68 6.63
C LEU A 47 11.36 -1.99 7.04
N ARG A 48 10.42 -1.84 6.10
CA ARG A 48 9.02 -2.24 6.22
C ARG A 48 8.80 -3.51 5.41
N ILE A 49 8.09 -4.46 6.00
CA ILE A 49 7.53 -5.64 5.33
C ILE A 49 6.03 -5.64 5.60
N GLU A 50 5.20 -5.81 4.58
CA GLU A 50 3.76 -5.70 4.65
C GLU A 50 3.08 -6.78 3.81
N LEU A 51 2.04 -7.38 4.38
CA LEU A 51 1.06 -8.20 3.68
C LEU A 51 -0.22 -7.39 3.60
N SER A 52 -0.82 -7.32 2.41
CA SER A 52 -2.06 -6.59 2.22
C SER A 52 -3.04 -7.33 1.32
N ILE A 53 -4.32 -7.13 1.60
CA ILE A 53 -5.43 -7.63 0.82
C ILE A 53 -6.15 -6.40 0.28
N LEU A 54 -6.18 -6.27 -1.04
CA LEU A 54 -7.03 -5.31 -1.72
C LEU A 54 -8.34 -6.00 -2.12
N GLY A 55 -9.46 -5.34 -1.87
CA GLY A 55 -10.77 -5.72 -2.35
C GLY A 55 -11.44 -4.57 -3.11
N ASN A 56 -12.28 -4.93 -4.08
CA ASN A 56 -13.06 -3.99 -4.88
C ASN A 56 -14.51 -4.50 -4.92
N ASP A 57 -15.48 -3.61 -4.68
CA ASP A 57 -16.92 -3.92 -4.68
C ASP A 57 -17.52 -3.78 -6.09
N ALA A 58 -16.89 -4.44 -7.07
CA ALA A 58 -17.27 -4.35 -8.47
C ALA A 58 -18.15 -5.53 -8.92
N PHE A 59 -19.33 -5.73 -8.32
CA PHE A 59 -20.35 -6.76 -8.65
C PHE A 59 -20.06 -8.17 -8.12
N GLU A 60 -20.85 -8.63 -7.14
CA GLU A 60 -21.12 -10.03 -6.65
C GLU A 60 -19.96 -11.04 -6.47
N HIS A 61 -18.74 -10.69 -6.83
CA HIS A 61 -17.53 -11.50 -6.73
C HIS A 61 -16.45 -10.66 -6.06
N SER A 62 -16.27 -10.88 -4.76
CA SER A 62 -15.16 -10.32 -4.00
C SER A 62 -13.85 -10.93 -4.50
N TYR A 63 -13.17 -10.24 -5.41
CA TYR A 63 -11.81 -10.60 -5.80
C TYR A 63 -10.85 -10.11 -4.72
N PHE A 64 -10.31 -11.04 -3.95
CA PHE A 64 -9.25 -10.76 -2.98
C PHE A 64 -7.90 -10.82 -3.68
N HIS A 65 -7.16 -9.72 -3.67
CA HIS A 65 -5.81 -9.64 -4.22
C HIS A 65 -4.79 -9.58 -3.07
N PRO A 66 -4.29 -10.74 -2.58
CA PRO A 66 -3.22 -10.76 -1.61
C PRO A 66 -1.93 -10.26 -2.26
N SER A 67 -1.22 -9.38 -1.58
CA SER A 67 0.07 -8.84 -2.01
C SER A 67 1.04 -8.80 -0.85
N ILE A 68 2.32 -8.95 -1.18
CA ILE A 68 3.44 -8.76 -0.26
C ILE A 68 4.29 -7.59 -0.78
N ALA A 69 4.66 -6.69 0.12
CA ALA A 69 5.51 -5.56 -0.17
C ALA A 69 6.62 -5.45 0.85
N ALA A 70 7.80 -5.02 0.39
CA ALA A 70 8.89 -4.59 1.25
C ALA A 70 9.41 -3.25 0.77
N GLY A 71 9.89 -2.42 1.68
CA GLY A 71 10.42 -1.10 1.31
C GLY A 71 11.04 -0.36 2.47
N LEU A 72 11.73 0.73 2.16
CA LEU A 72 12.30 1.62 3.18
C LEU A 72 11.25 2.65 3.62
N THR A 73 11.25 2.99 4.90
CA THR A 73 10.41 4.04 5.47
C THR A 73 11.24 4.95 6.36
N PHE A 74 10.92 6.24 6.34
CA PHE A 74 11.65 7.28 7.07
C PHE A 74 10.67 8.06 7.95
N ARG A 75 11.06 8.34 9.20
CA ARG A 75 10.32 9.24 10.09
C ARG A 75 10.68 10.68 9.76
N LEU A 76 9.70 11.49 9.35
CA LEU A 76 9.87 12.95 9.23
C LEU A 76 9.79 13.61 10.62
N GLY A 77 10.57 14.66 10.84
CA GLY A 77 10.48 15.48 12.07
C GLY A 77 11.26 14.94 13.28
N ARG A 78 12.16 13.98 13.10
CA ARG A 78 13.07 13.55 14.16
C ARG A 78 14.30 14.45 14.16
N GLU A 79 14.53 15.19 15.25
CA GLU A 79 15.75 16.00 15.38
C GLU A 79 16.99 15.10 15.33
N PRO A 80 18.03 15.47 14.56
CA PRO A 80 19.33 14.82 14.64
C PRO A 80 19.94 15.19 15.99
N GLY A 81 19.95 14.22 16.91
CA GLY A 81 20.68 14.32 18.18
C GLY A 81 22.16 13.96 18.01
#